data_AF-A0A0S3QYR0-F1
#
_entry.id   AF-A0A0S3QYR0-F1
#
_cell.length_a   1.000
_cell.length_b   1.000
_cell.length_c   1.000
_cell.angle_alpha   90.00
_cell.angle_beta   90.00
_cell.angle_gamma   90.00
#
_symmetry.space_group_name_H-M   'P 1'
#
loop_
_entity.id
_entity.type
_entity.pdbx_description
1 polymer ?
#
loop_
_entity_poly.entity_id
_entity_poly.type
_entity_poly.pdbx_seq_one_letter_code
_entity_poly.pdbx_strand_id
1 'polypeptide(L)' 'MELDLTPKSAQPLSEVDGGGYYTWSSSQMPILATNNVGAGRLLLHPRGFALPHYADSSNISCHPRSFSSFS' A
#
# COMPACT_ATOMS: atom_id res chain seq x y z
N MET A 1 -22.18 -14.56 1.36
CA MET A 1 -21.40 -13.50 2.03
C MET A 1 -21.45 -12.27 1.14
N GLU A 2 -21.96 -11.16 1.65
CA GLU A 2 -22.04 -9.93 0.89
C GLU A 2 -20.68 -9.25 0.93
N LEU A 3 -20.02 -9.14 -0.22
CA LEU A 3 -18.72 -8.50 -0.34
C LEU A 3 -18.95 -6.99 -0.47
N ASP A 4 -18.65 -6.25 0.59
CA ASP A 4 -18.62 -4.79 0.55
C ASP A 4 -17.47 -4.33 -0.36
N LEU A 5 -17.81 -3.90 -1.57
CA LEU A 5 -16.88 -3.39 -2.60
C LEU A 5 -16.68 -1.88 -2.52
N THR A 6 -17.13 -1.24 -1.44
CA THR A 6 -16.96 0.20 -1.26
C THR A 6 -15.46 0.52 -1.24
N PRO A 7 -15.00 1.52 -2.03
CA PRO A 7 -13.59 1.90 -2.03
C PRO A 7 -13.17 2.38 -0.63
N LYS A 8 -12.10 1.79 -0.06
CA LYS A 8 -11.56 2.19 1.24
C LYS A 8 -10.17 2.79 1.08
N SER A 9 -9.88 3.79 1.90
CA SER A 9 -8.56 4.40 1.97
C SER A 9 -7.59 3.50 2.74
N ALA A 10 -6.33 3.50 2.30
CA ALA A 10 -5.26 2.83 3.03
C ALA A 10 -5.00 3.56 4.36
N GLN A 11 -4.75 2.79 5.42
CA GLN A 11 -4.44 3.33 6.73
C GLN A 11 -2.93 3.46 6.91
N PRO A 12 -2.42 4.53 7.55
CA PRO A 12 -1.00 4.65 7.84
C PRO A 12 -0.59 3.56 8.83
N LEU A 13 0.38 2.74 8.46
CA LEU A 13 1.01 1.78 9.36
C LEU A 13 2.21 2.42 10.05
N SER A 14 3.01 3.17 9.29
CA SER A 14 4.17 3.91 9.80
C SER A 14 4.46 5.09 8.88
N GLU A 15 4.66 6.26 9.46
CA GLU A 15 5.13 7.45 8.75
C GLU A 15 6.51 7.83 9.29
N VAL A 16 7.41 8.13 8.37
CA VAL A 16 8.81 8.48 8.64
C VAL A 16 9.18 9.65 7.73
N ASP A 17 10.28 10.33 8.05
CA ASP A 17 10.71 11.50 7.28
C ASP A 17 10.92 11.18 5.78
N GLY A 18 11.45 9.98 5.48
CA GLY A 18 11.65 9.50 4.11
C GLY A 18 10.38 9.04 3.38
N GLY A 19 9.21 8.98 4.03
CA GLY A 19 7.98 8.47 3.43
C GLY A 19 7.08 7.72 4.41
N GLY A 20 6.10 6.99 3.91
CA GLY A 20 5.16 6.25 4.74
C GLY A 20 4.73 4.92 4.13
N TYR A 21 4.45 3.94 4.99
CA TYR A 21 3.79 2.70 4.63
C TYR A 21 2.33 2.80 5.02
N TYR A 22 1.46 2.59 4.04
CA TYR A 22 0.02 2.51 4.23
C TYR A 22 -0.45 1.10 3.89
N THR A 23 -1.42 0.57 4.62
CA THR A 23 -1.94 -0.79 4.42
C THR A 23 -3.45 -0.80 4.44
N TRP A 24 -4.04 -1.73 3.68
CA TRP A 24 -5.46 -2.05 3.82
C TRP A 24 -5.59 -3.26 4.74
N SER A 25 -6.27 -3.08 5.87
CA SER A 25 -6.52 -4.18 6.81
C SER A 25 -7.58 -5.13 6.26
N SER A 26 -7.39 -6.43 6.45
CA SER A 26 -8.37 -7.46 6.15
C SER A 26 -9.70 -7.26 6.91
N SER A 27 -9.68 -6.61 8.08
CA SER A 27 -10.89 -6.25 8.81
C SER A 27 -11.71 -5.19 8.10
N GLN A 28 -11.05 -4.30 7.36
CA GLN A 28 -11.71 -3.27 6.56
C GLN A 28 -12.07 -3.80 5.18
N MET A 29 -11.24 -4.65 4.57
CA MET A 29 -11.46 -5.21 3.24
C MET A 29 -11.51 -6.74 3.30
N PRO A 30 -12.69 -7.35 3.53
CA PRO A 30 -12.84 -8.81 3.64
C PRO A 30 -12.38 -9.56 2.38
N ILE A 31 -12.39 -8.89 1.23
CA ILE A 31 -11.89 -9.42 -0.04
C ILE A 31 -10.39 -9.77 -0.01
N LEU A 32 -9.60 -9.04 0.78
CA LEU A 32 -8.17 -9.32 0.97
C LEU A 32 -7.96 -10.64 1.70
N ALA A 33 -8.72 -10.88 2.78
CA ALA A 33 -8.70 -12.16 3.49
C ALA A 33 -9.22 -13.31 2.62
N THR A 34 -10.30 -13.07 1.87
CA THR A 34 -10.91 -14.09 0.99
C THR A 34 -9.94 -14.58 -0.07
N ASN A 35 -9.15 -13.68 -0.65
CA ASN A 35 -8.17 -14.00 -1.68
C ASN A 35 -6.77 -14.30 -1.12
N ASN A 36 -6.60 -14.28 0.21
CA ASN A 36 -5.33 -14.47 0.91
C ASN A 36 -4.20 -13.56 0.39
N VAL A 37 -4.54 -12.29 0.12
CA VAL A 37 -3.60 -11.28 -0.38
C VAL A 37 -3.51 -10.11 0.58
N GLY A 38 -2.30 -9.57 0.73
CA GLY A 38 -2.06 -8.28 1.36
C GLY A 38 -2.11 -7.15 0.34
N ALA A 39 -2.54 -5.97 0.76
CA ALA A 39 -2.42 -4.75 -0.03
C ALA A 39 -1.77 -3.65 0.80
N GLY A 40 -0.80 -2.97 0.20
CA GLY A 40 -0.10 -1.86 0.82
C GLY A 40 0.35 -0.84 -0.22
N ARG A 41 0.54 0.40 0.24
CA ARG A 41 1.04 1.52 -0.55
C ARG A 41 2.27 2.08 0.15
N LEU A 42 3.39 2.03 -0.54
CA LEU A 42 4.63 2.67 -0.14
C LEU A 42 4.69 4.06 -0.77
N LEU A 43 4.69 5.09 0.08
CA LEU A 43 4.92 6.46 -0.31
C LEU A 43 6.35 6.82 0.06
N LEU A 44 7.15 7.25 -0.92
CA LEU A 44 8.51 7.75 -0.68
C LEU A 44 8.56 9.23 -1.02
N HIS A 45 9.07 10.03 -0.09
CA HIS A 45 9.35 11.43 -0.34
C HIS A 45 10.58 11.57 -1.27
N PRO A 46 10.79 12.74 -1.91
CA PRO A 46 12.02 13.01 -2.63
C PRO A 46 13.24 12.77 -1.73
N ARG A 47 14.23 12.01 -2.22
CA ARG A 47 15.40 11.54 -1.45
C ARG A 47 15.08 10.55 -0.30
N GLY A 48 13.83 10.12 -0.19
CA GLY A 48 13.41 9.04 0.68
C GLY A 48 13.89 7.69 0.17
N PHE A 49 14.27 6.81 1.09
CA PHE A 49 14.76 5.47 0.78
C PHE A 49 13.99 4.43 1.60
N ALA A 50 13.43 3.43 0.91
CA ALA A 50 12.91 2.25 1.56
C ALA A 50 14.06 1.27 1.82
N LEU A 51 14.26 0.89 3.08
CA LEU A 51 15.22 -0.15 3.42
C LEU A 51 14.81 -1.49 2.78
N PRO A 52 15.77 -2.32 2.35
CA PRO A 52 15.47 -3.65 1.84
C PRO A 52 14.61 -4.43 2.84
N HIS A 53 13.44 -4.85 2.40
CA HIS A 53 12.51 -5.66 3.17
C HIS A 53 12.24 -6.96 2.41
N TYR A 54 12.42 -8.09 3.08
CA TYR A 54 12.11 -9.41 2.54
C TYR A 54 10.79 -9.90 3.12
N ALA A 55 9.94 -10.46 2.27
CA ALA A 55 8.72 -11.13 2.67
C ALA A 55 8.79 -12.60 2.23
N ASP A 56 8.17 -13.46 3.02
CA ASP A 56 7.99 -14.90 2.75
C ASP A 56 7.00 -15.18 1.61
N SER A 57 6.34 -14.14 1.09
CA SER A 57 5.34 -14.20 0.03
C SER A 57 5.83 -13.53 -1.27
N SER A 58 5.30 -14.01 -2.40
CA SER A 58 5.49 -13.35 -3.69
C SER A 58 4.74 -12.03 -3.71
N ASN A 59 5.44 -10.93 -3.94
CA ASN A 59 4.86 -9.58 -3.99
C ASN A 59 4.99 -8.98 -5.38
N ILE A 60 3.94 -8.30 -5.83
CA ILE A 60 3.94 -7.52 -7.08
C ILE A 60 3.80 -6.06 -6.70
N SER A 61 4.76 -5.24 -7.10
CA SER A 61 4.72 -3.79 -6.89
C SER A 61 4.42 -3.06 -8.20
N CYS A 62 3.48 -2.13 -8.18
CA CYS A 62 3.26 -1.18 -9.27
C CYS A 62 3.72 0.22 -8.85
N HIS A 63 4.49 0.89 -9.70
CA HIS A 63 4.88 2.28 -9.50
C HIS A 63 3.99 3.17 -10.36
N PRO A 64 2.99 3.87 -9.79
CA PRO A 64 2.16 4.78 -10.56
C PRO A 64 3.04 5.94 -11.05
N ARG A 65 3.08 6.14 -12.37
CA ARG A 65 3.83 7.24 -12.97
C ARG A 65 3.16 8.56 -12.57
N SER A 66 3.77 9.30 -11.66
CA SER A 66 3.32 10.65 -11.35
C SER A 66 3.64 11.55 -12.55
N PHE A 67 2.61 12.01 -13.28
CA PHE A 67 2.76 13.09 -14.24
C PHE A 67 2.91 14.39 -13.43
N SER A 68 4.14 14.76 -13.09
CA SER A 68 4.43 16.13 -12.65
C SER A 68 4.30 17.04 -13.87
N SER A 69 3.15 17.69 -14.03
CA SER A 69 3.04 18.84 -14.93
C SER A 69 3.95 19.93 -14.37
N PHE A 70 5.09 20.15 -15.02
CA PHE A 70 5.90 21.34 -14.75
C PHE A 70 5.06 22.56 -15.14
N SER A 71 4.73 23.39 -14.15
CA SER A 71 4.23 24.75 -14.36
C SER A 71 5.39 25.73 -14.36
#